data_AF-A0A383B354-F1
#
_entry.id   AF-A0A383B354-F1
#
_cell.length_a   1.000
_cell.length_b   1.000
_cell.length_c   1.000
_cell.angle_alpha   90.00
_cell.angle_beta   90.00
_cell.angle_gamma   90.00
#
_symmetry.space_group_name_H-M   'P 1'
#
loop_
_entity.id
_entity.type
_entity.pdbx_description
1 polymer ?
#
loop_
_entity_poly.entity_id
_entity_poly.type
_entity_poly.pdbx_seq_one_letter_code
_entity_poly.pdbx_strand_id
1 'polypeptide(L)'
;MSFKNQGILKRIILIKTVVLFALFLPVNTMALEVYSFVTNGCDFETGLVVNTDEENVFILNTEGMLKKVKRGEIELILVYNIHNNPIKSLDLINDAEDYLREVKIDDTELTQFVGWPIKFFEDLIVFFDIQGKLHLVDIKKISYFSYPQKINKSGKKP
;
A
#
# COMPACT_ATOMS: atom_id res chain seq x y z
N MET A 1 -11.36 51.43 25.55
CA MET A 1 -10.51 50.21 25.39
C MET A 1 -11.32 49.03 25.88
N SER A 2 -11.45 47.84 25.28
CA SER A 2 -11.00 47.29 24.01
C SER A 2 -11.73 45.94 23.83
N PHE A 3 -12.96 45.94 23.33
CA PHE A 3 -13.68 44.69 22.97
C PHE A 3 -13.03 44.00 21.76
N LYS A 4 -12.34 44.77 20.91
CA LYS A 4 -11.61 44.27 19.74
C LYS A 4 -10.42 43.38 20.12
N ASN A 5 -9.73 43.68 21.23
CA ASN A 5 -8.59 42.86 21.70
C ASN A 5 -9.02 41.49 22.24
N GLN A 6 -10.17 41.37 22.90
CA GLN A 6 -10.63 40.09 23.43
C GLN A 6 -10.96 39.09 22.33
N GLY A 7 -11.53 39.54 21.21
CA GLY A 7 -11.80 38.69 20.05
C GLY A 7 -10.51 38.17 19.39
N ILE A 8 -9.50 39.04 19.26
CA ILE A 8 -8.18 38.69 18.69
C ILE A 8 -7.45 37.69 19.60
N LEU A 9 -7.45 37.93 20.92
CA LEU A 9 -6.79 37.05 21.89
C LEU A 9 -7.43 35.65 21.91
N LYS A 10 -8.77 35.56 21.87
CA LYS A 10 -9.48 34.28 21.76
C LYS A 10 -9.14 33.54 20.47
N ARG A 11 -9.00 34.25 19.34
CA ARG A 11 -8.62 33.66 18.05
C ARG A 11 -7.20 33.11 18.07
N ILE A 12 -6.25 33.82 18.68
CA ILE A 12 -4.86 33.35 18.82
C ILE A 12 -4.78 32.11 19.69
N ILE A 13 -5.51 32.07 20.82
CA ILE A 13 -5.57 30.90 21.69
C ILE A 13 -6.17 29.71 20.93
N LEU A 14 -7.30 29.90 20.23
CA LEU A 14 -7.94 28.84 19.45
C LEU A 14 -7.00 28.28 18.37
N ILE A 15 -6.30 29.14 17.62
CA ILE A 15 -5.34 28.71 16.59
C ILE A 15 -4.21 27.89 17.22
N LYS A 16 -3.64 28.36 18.34
CA LYS A 16 -2.58 27.62 19.04
C LYS A 16 -3.05 26.25 19.54
N THR A 17 -4.27 26.16 20.07
CA THR A 17 -4.85 24.89 20.53
C THR A 17 -5.09 23.94 19.36
N VAL A 18 -5.59 24.44 18.22
CA VAL A 18 -5.81 23.61 17.02
C VAL A 18 -4.48 23.13 16.43
N VAL A 19 -3.46 23.98 16.34
CA VAL A 19 -2.12 23.58 15.86
C VAL A 19 -1.49 22.57 16.80
N LEU A 20 -1.60 22.76 18.12
CA LEU A 20 -1.11 21.81 19.10
C LEU A 20 -1.81 20.46 18.97
N PHE A 21 -3.14 20.43 18.79
CA PHE A 21 -3.91 19.21 18.61
C PHE A 21 -3.57 18.49 17.29
N ALA A 22 -3.34 19.24 16.20
CA ALA A 22 -2.92 18.68 14.92
C ALA A 22 -1.54 17.99 15.00
N LEU A 23 -0.64 18.48 15.85
CA LEU A 23 0.67 17.85 16.09
C LEU A 23 0.58 16.54 16.88
N PHE A 24 -0.52 16.31 17.59
CA PHE A 24 -0.79 15.06 18.32
C PHE A 24 -1.61 14.04 17.50
N LEU A 25 -1.96 14.35 16.26
CA LEU A 25 -2.60 13.36 15.40
C LEU A 25 -1.63 12.18 15.18
N PRO A 26 -2.07 10.93 15.42
CA PRO A 26 -1.21 9.77 15.21
C PRO A 26 -0.82 9.74 13.73
N VAL A 27 0.47 9.88 13.47
CA VAL A 27 1.03 9.54 12.17
C VAL A 27 0.94 8.02 12.10
N ASN A 28 0.07 7.50 11.23
CA ASN A 28 -0.11 6.06 11.09
C ASN A 28 1.23 5.42 10.77
N THR A 29 1.78 4.69 11.73
CA THR A 29 3.05 3.98 11.58
C THR A 29 2.75 2.68 10.87
N MET A 30 2.99 2.62 9.56
CA MET A 30 2.89 1.38 8.80
C MET A 30 4.25 0.69 8.85
N ALA A 31 4.28 -0.62 9.12
CA ALA A 31 5.48 -1.42 8.94
C ALA A 31 5.28 -2.25 7.67
N LEU A 32 5.75 -1.73 6.54
CA LEU A 32 5.67 -2.39 5.26
C LEU A 32 6.99 -3.09 4.97
N GLU A 33 6.92 -4.38 4.62
CA GLU A 33 8.08 -5.14 4.18
C GLU A 33 8.30 -4.92 2.69
N VAL A 34 9.48 -4.42 2.33
CA VAL A 34 9.88 -4.14 0.95
C VAL A 34 11.12 -4.94 0.62
N TYR A 35 11.12 -5.51 -0.58
CA TYR A 35 12.19 -6.34 -1.09
C TYR A 35 13.00 -5.56 -2.12
N SER A 36 14.31 -5.73 -2.09
CA SER A 36 15.20 -5.32 -3.17
C SER A 36 15.95 -6.54 -3.69
N PHE A 37 15.85 -6.78 -4.98
CA PHE A 37 16.50 -7.88 -5.67
C PHE A 37 17.68 -7.34 -6.47
N VAL A 38 18.89 -7.74 -6.10
CA VAL A 38 20.12 -7.38 -6.79
C VAL A 38 20.47 -8.49 -7.77
N THR A 39 20.65 -8.14 -9.04
CA THR A 39 20.99 -9.09 -10.09
C THR A 39 22.48 -9.07 -10.43
N ASN A 40 22.93 -10.09 -11.17
CA ASN A 40 24.30 -10.21 -11.69
C ASN A 40 24.80 -9.01 -12.52
N GLY A 41 23.89 -8.17 -13.02
CA GLY A 41 24.20 -6.90 -13.71
C GLY A 41 24.45 -5.71 -12.79
N CYS A 42 24.39 -5.89 -11.46
CA CYS A 42 24.26 -4.80 -10.47
C CYS A 42 22.98 -3.95 -10.64
N ASP A 43 21.99 -4.46 -11.38
CA ASP A 43 20.66 -3.85 -11.41
C ASP A 43 19.92 -4.20 -10.12
N PHE A 44 19.05 -3.29 -9.69
CA PHE A 44 18.24 -3.45 -8.49
C PHE A 44 16.78 -3.14 -8.79
N GLU A 45 15.91 -4.07 -8.44
CA GLU A 45 14.46 -3.84 -8.49
C GLU A 45 13.91 -3.91 -7.07
N THR A 46 13.25 -2.82 -6.66
CA THR A 46 12.79 -2.62 -5.28
C THR A 46 11.29 -2.38 -5.23
N GLY A 47 10.59 -3.13 -4.40
CA GLY A 47 9.14 -3.01 -4.28
C GLY A 47 8.48 -4.11 -3.46
N LEU A 48 7.18 -4.28 -3.67
CA LEU A 48 6.36 -5.31 -3.05
C LEU A 48 6.29 -6.53 -3.96
N VAL A 49 6.57 -7.71 -3.43
CA VAL A 49 6.37 -8.96 -4.16
C VAL A 49 4.86 -9.20 -4.24
N VAL A 50 4.31 -9.25 -5.45
CA VAL A 50 2.88 -9.47 -5.69
C VAL A 50 2.58 -10.87 -6.20
N ASN A 51 3.57 -11.53 -6.80
CA ASN A 51 3.50 -12.94 -7.20
C ASN A 51 4.90 -13.52 -7.44
N THR A 52 4.99 -14.84 -7.49
CA THR A 52 6.19 -15.59 -7.89
C THR A 52 5.78 -16.80 -8.74
N ASP A 53 6.52 -17.09 -9.80
CA ASP A 53 6.45 -18.35 -10.53
C ASP A 53 7.78 -19.12 -10.42
N GLU A 54 7.92 -20.22 -11.18
CA GLU A 54 9.12 -21.06 -11.17
C GLU A 54 10.38 -20.32 -11.65
N GLU A 55 10.21 -19.35 -12.55
CA GLU A 55 11.30 -18.65 -13.21
C GLU A 55 11.48 -17.22 -12.69
N ASN A 56 10.45 -16.60 -12.12
CA ASN A 56 10.37 -15.16 -11.94
C ASN A 56 9.73 -14.73 -10.61
N VAL A 57 10.15 -13.55 -10.16
CA VAL A 57 9.51 -12.75 -9.12
C VAL A 57 8.84 -11.55 -9.78
N PHE A 58 7.57 -11.32 -9.44
CA PHE A 58 6.81 -10.18 -9.92
C PHE A 58 6.70 -9.14 -8.80
N ILE A 59 7.14 -7.93 -9.09
CA ILE A 59 7.33 -6.87 -8.12
C ILE A 59 6.51 -5.66 -8.55
N LEU A 60 5.71 -5.14 -7.64
CA LEU A 60 5.16 -3.80 -7.75
C LEU A 60 6.21 -2.82 -7.23
N ASN A 61 6.93 -2.17 -8.14
CA ASN A 61 8.07 -1.33 -7.80
C ASN A 61 7.65 0.01 -7.16
N THR A 62 8.61 0.82 -6.70
CA THR A 62 8.30 2.10 -6.03
C THR A 62 7.64 3.17 -6.93
N GLU A 63 7.69 3.00 -8.25
CA GLU A 63 6.92 3.81 -9.20
C GLU A 63 5.49 3.29 -9.42
N GLY A 64 5.14 2.15 -8.80
CA GLY A 64 3.87 1.46 -8.96
C GLY A 64 3.71 0.75 -10.30
N MET A 65 4.82 0.36 -10.92
CA MET A 65 4.84 -0.47 -12.12
C MET A 65 5.11 -1.93 -11.75
N LEU A 66 4.56 -2.85 -12.55
CA LEU A 66 4.96 -4.25 -12.47
C LEU A 66 6.34 -4.42 -13.11
N LYS A 67 7.25 -5.03 -12.36
CA LYS A 67 8.57 -5.46 -12.80
C LYS A 67 8.70 -6.96 -12.63
N LYS A 68 9.45 -7.57 -13.53
CA LYS A 68 9.72 -9.00 -13.57
C LYS A 68 11.21 -9.19 -13.35
N VAL A 69 11.57 -9.92 -12.29
CA VAL A 69 12.96 -10.28 -11.98
C VAL A 69 13.12 -11.77 -12.15
N LYS A 70 14.06 -12.20 -12.99
CA LYS A 70 14.33 -13.63 -13.19
C LYS A 70 15.06 -14.20 -11.99
N ARG A 71 14.56 -15.31 -11.45
CA ARG A 71 15.09 -15.97 -10.25
C ARG A 71 16.53 -16.44 -10.42
N GLY A 72 16.89 -16.92 -11.61
CA GLY A 72 18.24 -17.36 -11.94
C GLY A 72 19.29 -16.24 -12.02
N GLU A 73 18.85 -14.97 -12.08
CA GLU A 73 19.74 -13.80 -12.16
C GLU A 73 19.89 -13.09 -10.80
N ILE A 74 19.11 -13.48 -9.76
CA ILE A 74 19.15 -12.88 -8.43
C ILE A 74 20.38 -13.37 -7.67
N GLU A 75 21.24 -12.45 -7.27
CA GLU A 75 22.41 -12.72 -6.44
C GLU A 75 22.15 -12.46 -4.95
N LEU A 76 21.35 -11.42 -4.66
CA LEU A 76 21.06 -10.99 -3.30
C LEU A 76 19.63 -10.47 -3.17
N ILE A 77 19.00 -10.83 -2.05
CA ILE A 77 17.69 -10.32 -1.64
C ILE A 77 17.86 -9.54 -0.34
N LEU A 78 17.48 -8.26 -0.37
CA LEU A 78 17.49 -7.38 0.78
C LEU A 78 16.05 -7.12 1.23
N VAL A 79 15.79 -7.28 2.53
CA VAL A 79 14.45 -7.11 3.11
C VAL A 79 14.47 -5.92 4.06
N TYR A 80 13.60 -4.94 3.80
CA TYR A 80 13.50 -3.71 4.56
C TYR A 80 12.13 -3.60 5.20
N ASN A 81 12.11 -3.30 6.50
CA ASN A 81 10.88 -2.84 7.17
C ASN A 81 10.87 -1.31 7.13
N ILE A 82 9.96 -0.74 6.35
CA ILE A 82 9.87 0.70 6.15
C ILE A 82 8.61 1.28 6.79
N HIS A 83 8.72 2.54 7.21
CA HIS A 83 7.67 3.24 7.92
C HIS A 83 6.58 3.83 7.01
N ASN A 84 7.00 4.28 5.83
CA ASN A 84 6.16 4.98 4.88
C ASN A 84 5.99 4.15 3.62
N ASN A 85 4.79 4.18 3.03
CA ASN A 85 4.55 3.55 1.72
C ASN A 85 5.45 4.21 0.65
N PRO A 86 6.34 3.47 0.00
CA PRO A 86 7.30 4.02 -0.96
C PRO A 86 6.69 4.14 -2.36
N ILE A 87 5.51 3.55 -2.59
CA ILE A 87 4.82 3.55 -3.88
C ILE A 87 4.10 4.88 -4.05
N LYS A 88 4.58 5.70 -4.98
CA LYS A 88 4.10 7.08 -5.18
C LYS A 88 2.72 7.16 -5.84
N SER A 89 2.47 6.27 -6.79
CA SER A 89 1.26 6.19 -7.59
C SER A 89 1.13 4.79 -8.14
N LEU A 90 -0.09 4.28 -8.34
CA LEU A 90 -0.30 2.98 -8.95
C LEU A 90 -0.62 3.15 -10.43
N ASP A 91 0.20 2.54 -11.29
CA ASP A 91 -0.12 2.44 -12.71
C ASP A 91 -0.87 1.13 -12.96
N LEU A 92 -2.20 1.20 -12.78
CA LEU A 92 -3.12 0.09 -13.01
C LEU A 92 -3.31 -0.21 -14.51
N ILE A 93 -2.67 0.50 -15.44
CA ILE A 93 -2.86 0.26 -16.88
C ILE A 93 -2.06 -0.97 -17.36
N ASN A 94 -1.16 -1.49 -16.52
CA ASN A 94 -0.19 -2.54 -16.83
C ASN A 94 -0.59 -3.93 -16.32
N ASP A 95 0.23 -4.94 -16.65
CA ASP A 95 0.16 -6.35 -16.22
C ASP A 95 0.04 -6.57 -14.68
N ALA A 96 0.20 -5.52 -13.88
CA ALA A 96 -0.03 -5.57 -12.42
C ALA A 96 -1.46 -5.98 -12.06
N GLU A 97 -2.45 -5.67 -12.91
CA GLU A 97 -3.86 -6.02 -12.67
C GLU A 97 -4.08 -7.54 -12.57
N ASP A 98 -3.28 -8.35 -13.26
CA ASP A 98 -3.41 -9.81 -13.29
C ASP A 98 -3.19 -10.45 -11.91
N TYR A 99 -2.52 -9.72 -11.01
CA TYR A 99 -2.23 -10.18 -9.65
C TYR A 99 -3.14 -9.54 -8.60
N LEU A 100 -4.09 -8.70 -9.00
CA LEU A 100 -5.10 -8.16 -8.09
C LEU A 100 -6.11 -9.22 -7.68
N ARG A 101 -6.61 -9.09 -6.46
CA ARG A 101 -7.70 -9.90 -5.93
C ARG A 101 -8.77 -8.99 -5.36
N GLU A 102 -10.00 -9.27 -5.75
CA GLU A 102 -11.18 -8.77 -5.07
C GLU A 102 -11.48 -9.69 -3.89
N VAL A 103 -11.52 -9.10 -2.71
CA VAL A 103 -11.62 -9.80 -1.43
C VAL A 103 -12.85 -9.29 -0.68
N LYS A 104 -13.69 -10.21 -0.20
CA LYS A 104 -14.78 -9.92 0.74
C LYS A 104 -14.59 -10.72 2.02
N ILE A 105 -14.80 -10.07 3.16
CA ILE A 105 -14.68 -10.66 4.49
C ILE A 105 -16.08 -10.70 5.14
N ASP A 106 -16.45 -11.85 5.71
CA ASP A 106 -17.80 -12.13 6.24
C ASP A 106 -18.19 -11.42 7.55
N ASP A 107 -17.29 -10.61 8.11
CA ASP A 107 -17.49 -10.04 9.45
C ASP A 107 -18.32 -8.72 9.43
N THR A 108 -18.37 -7.99 8.30
CA THR A 108 -19.15 -6.74 8.18
C THR A 108 -19.50 -6.38 6.72
N GLU A 109 -20.62 -5.69 6.50
CA GLU A 109 -21.09 -5.24 5.16
C GLU A 109 -20.16 -4.25 4.44
N LEU A 110 -19.05 -3.82 5.07
CA LEU A 110 -18.12 -2.79 4.56
C LEU A 110 -16.70 -3.30 4.24
N THR A 111 -16.44 -4.61 4.32
CA THR A 111 -15.09 -5.18 4.11
C THR A 111 -14.93 -5.84 2.75
N GLN A 112 -15.15 -5.08 1.68
CA GLN A 112 -14.79 -5.45 0.31
C GLN A 112 -13.69 -4.52 -0.21
N PHE A 113 -12.61 -5.07 -0.73
CA PHE A 113 -11.51 -4.30 -1.31
C PHE A 113 -10.85 -5.05 -2.47
N VAL A 114 -10.05 -4.33 -3.25
CA VAL A 114 -9.23 -4.88 -4.34
C VAL A 114 -7.77 -4.59 -4.04
N GLY A 115 -6.93 -5.62 -4.01
CA GLY A 115 -5.52 -5.47 -3.68
C GLY A 115 -4.66 -6.68 -4.03
N TRP A 116 -3.34 -6.50 -3.93
CA TRP A 116 -2.36 -7.56 -4.11
C TRP A 116 -2.10 -8.27 -2.77
N PRO A 117 -2.10 -9.61 -2.74
CA PRO A 117 -1.56 -10.34 -1.60
C PRO A 117 -0.03 -10.20 -1.62
N ILE A 118 0.54 -9.52 -0.63
CA ILE A 118 1.98 -9.21 -0.59
C ILE A 118 2.75 -10.05 0.44
N LYS A 119 2.03 -10.70 1.38
CA LYS A 119 2.65 -11.57 2.39
C LYS A 119 1.66 -12.59 2.92
N PHE A 120 2.15 -13.79 3.19
CA PHE A 120 1.40 -14.89 3.78
C PHE A 120 2.10 -15.30 5.08
N PHE A 121 1.35 -15.42 6.17
CA PHE A 121 1.84 -15.83 7.49
C PHE A 121 0.76 -16.68 8.15
N GLU A 122 1.02 -17.98 8.31
CA GLU A 122 0.06 -18.95 8.86
C GLU A 122 -1.31 -18.84 8.15
N ASP A 123 -2.36 -18.51 8.90
CA ASP A 123 -3.72 -18.32 8.41
C ASP A 123 -4.03 -16.86 8.02
N LEU A 124 -3.02 -15.98 7.97
CA LEU A 124 -3.18 -14.57 7.63
C LEU A 124 -2.56 -14.20 6.27
N ILE A 125 -3.21 -13.29 5.57
CA ILE A 125 -2.72 -12.65 4.36
C ILE A 125 -2.66 -11.15 4.59
N VAL A 126 -1.52 -10.54 4.23
CA VAL A 126 -1.39 -9.08 4.13
C VAL A 126 -1.67 -8.68 2.70
N PHE A 127 -2.66 -7.81 2.51
CA PHE A 127 -2.97 -7.20 1.23
C PHE A 127 -2.51 -5.75 1.19
N PHE A 128 -2.02 -5.33 0.02
CA PHE A 128 -1.83 -3.93 -0.33
C PHE A 128 -2.89 -3.53 -1.34
N ASP A 129 -3.81 -2.65 -0.96
CA ASP A 129 -4.94 -2.28 -1.81
C ASP A 129 -4.59 -1.19 -2.84
N ILE A 130 -5.47 -1.00 -3.81
CA ILE A 130 -5.32 0.03 -4.85
C ILE A 130 -5.42 1.48 -4.32
N GLN A 131 -5.76 1.66 -3.04
CA GLN A 131 -5.76 2.96 -2.36
C GLN A 131 -4.45 3.18 -1.55
N GLY A 132 -3.52 2.22 -1.60
CA GLY A 132 -2.25 2.25 -0.88
C GLY A 132 -2.37 1.89 0.61
N LYS A 133 -3.46 1.23 1.03
CA LYS A 133 -3.66 0.76 2.41
C LYS A 133 -3.28 -0.71 2.56
N LEU A 134 -2.87 -1.06 3.77
CA LEU A 134 -2.62 -2.45 4.16
C LEU A 134 -3.83 -3.05 4.87
N HIS A 135 -4.18 -4.27 4.50
CA HIS A 135 -5.22 -5.07 5.15
C HIS A 135 -4.62 -6.37 5.65
N LEU A 136 -4.78 -6.67 6.93
CA LEU A 136 -4.44 -7.97 7.50
C LEU A 136 -5.72 -8.79 7.60
N VAL A 137 -5.76 -9.92 6.90
CA VAL A 137 -6.98 -10.72 6.74
C VAL A 137 -6.72 -12.15 7.17
N ASP A 138 -7.59 -12.67 8.03
CA ASP A 138 -7.68 -14.10 8.34
C ASP A 138 -8.36 -14.84 7.18
N ILE A 139 -7.67 -15.83 6.62
CA ILE A 139 -8.13 -16.63 5.48
C ILE A 139 -9.49 -17.27 5.78
N LYS A 140 -9.74 -17.68 7.03
CA LYS A 140 -11.00 -18.33 7.42
C LYS A 140 -12.20 -17.39 7.37
N LYS A 141 -11.97 -16.08 7.34
CA LYS A 141 -13.02 -15.05 7.24
C LYS A 141 -13.24 -14.58 5.81
N ILE A 142 -12.43 -15.03 4.84
CA ILE A 142 -12.59 -14.67 3.44
C ILE A 142 -13.75 -15.46 2.85
N SER A 143 -14.79 -14.76 2.41
CA SER A 143 -15.96 -15.36 1.77
C SER A 143 -16.01 -15.19 0.26
N TYR A 144 -15.22 -14.25 -0.25
CA TYR A 144 -15.01 -14.08 -1.68
C TYR A 144 -13.55 -13.76 -1.95
N PHE A 145 -12.97 -14.47 -2.92
CA PHE A 145 -11.60 -14.28 -3.38
C PHE A 145 -11.55 -14.60 -4.88
N SER A 146 -11.44 -13.57 -5.71
CA SER A 146 -11.45 -13.71 -7.17
C SER A 146 -10.55 -12.68 -7.82
N TYR A 147 -10.28 -12.86 -9.11
CA TYR A 147 -9.83 -11.75 -9.95
C TYR A 147 -10.92 -10.67 -9.96
N PRO A 148 -10.54 -9.38 -9.84
CA PRO A 148 -11.50 -8.30 -9.95
C PRO A 148 -12.14 -8.31 -11.33
N GLN A 149 -13.42 -7.94 -11.43
CA GLN A 149 -14.00 -7.60 -12.72
C GLN A 149 -13.20 -6.44 -13.30
N LYS A 150 -12.84 -6.50 -14.61
CA LYS A 150 -11.96 -5.52 -15.28
C LYS A 150 -12.22 -4.11 -14.76
N ILE A 151 -11.21 -3.50 -14.15
CA ILE A 151 -11.30 -2.13 -13.67
C ILE A 151 -11.55 -1.26 -14.91
N ASN A 152 -12.75 -0.70 -15.03
CA ASN A 152 -13.09 0.14 -16.18
C ASN A 152 -12.13 1.34 -16.20
N LYS A 153 -11.31 1.41 -17.27
CA LYS A 153 -10.34 2.48 -17.56
C LYS A 153 -11.07 3.81 -17.79
N SER A 154 -11.55 4.44 -16.72
CA SER A 154 -12.28 5.70 -16.74
C SER A 154 -11.86 6.55 -15.55
N GLY A 155 -10.73 7.24 -15.69
CA GLY A 155 -10.21 8.14 -14.68
C GLY A 155 -9.35 9.25 -15.29
N LYS A 156 -10.03 10.33 -15.67
CA LYS A 156 -9.52 11.64 -16.10
C LYS A 156 -8.11 12.00 -15.59
N LYS A 157 -7.26 12.41 -16.54
CA LYS A 157 -6.11 13.29 -16.32
C LYS A 157 -6.61 14.59 -15.65
N PRO A 158 -5.90 15.16 -14.66
CA PRO A 158 -6.18 16.51 -14.17
C PRO A 158 -6.06 17.55 -15.29
#